data_AF-A0A1H1VIY9-F1
#
_entry.id   AF-A0A1H1VIY9-F1
#
_cell.length_a   1.000
_cell.length_b   1.000
_cell.length_c   1.000
_cell.angle_alpha   90.00
_cell.angle_beta   90.00
_cell.angle_gamma   90.00
#
_symmetry.space_group_name_H-M   'P 1'
#
loop_
_entity.id
_entity.type
_entity.pdbx_description
1 polymer ?
#
loop_
_entity_poly.entity_id
_entity_poly.type
_entity_poly.pdbx_seq_one_letter_code
_entity_poly.pdbx_strand_id
1 'polypeptide(L)'
;MTVFTSWQAQGLTGNAVLEAQHCWLGQLAEGLSARLQSDSSPAAVGTCLERLLSGLLQSLVSAEDAVQAQGLPVEALVEEHNRLCLEVLELLRRHERGAHVGLELLDLLHGCLGSRDLYTRH
;
A
#
# COMPACT_ATOMS: atom_id res chain seq x y z
N MET A 1 -18.23 -4.04 3.13
CA MET A 1 -16.98 -3.27 2.97
C MET A 1 -16.22 -3.37 4.28
N THR A 2 -15.09 -4.07 4.32
CA THR A 2 -14.23 -4.11 5.51
C THR A 2 -13.40 -2.83 5.51
N VAL A 3 -13.82 -1.87 6.34
CA VAL A 3 -13.14 -0.61 6.58
C VAL A 3 -11.74 -0.90 7.14
N PHE A 4 -10.72 -0.28 6.57
CA PHE A 4 -9.38 -0.31 7.17
C PHE A 4 -9.43 0.35 8.54
N THR A 5 -8.95 -0.35 9.56
CA THR A 5 -8.84 0.19 10.92
C THR A 5 -7.43 0.73 11.09
N SER A 6 -7.27 1.99 11.51
CA SER A 6 -5.94 2.56 11.69
C SER A 6 -5.11 1.73 12.66
N TRP A 7 -3.79 1.71 12.47
CA TRP A 7 -2.88 0.96 13.33
C TRP A 7 -2.93 1.44 14.78
N GLN A 8 -3.12 2.75 14.98
CA GLN A 8 -3.33 3.35 16.29
C GLN A 8 -4.60 2.81 16.98
N ALA A 9 -5.70 2.64 16.25
CA ALA A 9 -6.93 2.04 16.78
C ALA A 9 -6.77 0.54 17.09
N GLN A 10 -5.75 -0.11 16.50
CA GLN A 10 -5.33 -1.47 16.83
C GLN A 10 -4.28 -1.51 17.96
N GLY A 11 -3.92 -0.37 18.55
CA GLY A 11 -2.93 -0.26 19.63
C GLY A 11 -1.48 -0.28 19.18
N LEU A 12 -1.20 -0.17 17.88
CA LEU A 12 0.16 -0.16 17.32
C LEU A 12 0.69 1.27 17.18
N THR A 13 1.95 1.47 17.53
CA THR A 13 2.67 2.75 17.42
C THR A 13 4.13 2.54 17.00
N GLY A 14 4.78 3.59 16.50
CA GLY A 14 6.20 3.56 16.13
C GLY A 14 6.54 2.45 15.13
N ASN A 15 7.62 1.71 15.35
CA ASN A 15 8.07 0.65 14.45
C ASN A 15 7.05 -0.48 14.23
N ALA A 16 6.16 -0.73 15.20
CA ALA A 16 5.12 -1.74 15.05
C ALA A 16 4.10 -1.36 13.94
N VAL A 17 3.90 -0.06 13.71
CA VAL A 17 3.08 0.45 12.59
C VAL A 17 3.73 0.12 11.26
N LEU A 18 5.03 0.37 11.14
CA LEU A 18 5.80 0.13 9.92
C LEU A 18 5.84 -1.37 9.57
N GLU A 19 6.03 -2.23 10.59
CA GLU A 19 5.97 -3.68 10.41
C GLU A 19 4.58 -4.16 9.99
N ALA A 20 3.52 -3.68 10.63
CA ALA A 20 2.15 -4.04 10.30
C ALA A 20 1.75 -3.61 8.89
N GLN A 21 2.11 -2.39 8.48
CA GLN A 21 1.93 -1.91 7.11
C GLN A 21 2.63 -2.82 6.10
N HIS A 22 3.88 -3.18 6.36
CA HIS A 22 4.65 -4.01 5.45
C HIS A 22 4.03 -5.40 5.30
N CYS A 23 3.62 -6.03 6.41
CA CYS A 23 2.90 -7.30 6.39
C CYS A 23 1.57 -7.20 5.61
N TRP A 24 0.82 -6.12 5.80
CA TRP A 24 -0.44 -5.88 5.11
C TRP A 24 -0.25 -5.70 3.59
N LEU A 25 0.75 -4.94 3.17
CA LEU A 25 1.11 -4.79 1.75
C LEU A 25 1.55 -6.12 1.13
N GLY A 26 2.32 -6.94 1.87
CA GLY A 26 2.72 -8.28 1.44
C GLY A 26 1.52 -9.19 1.20
N GLN A 27 0.57 -9.23 2.14
CA GLN A 27 -0.66 -10.01 1.99
C GLN A 27 -1.51 -9.55 0.81
N LEU A 28 -1.54 -8.25 0.51
CA LEU A 28 -2.21 -7.72 -0.68
C LEU A 28 -1.52 -8.17 -1.96
N ALA A 29 -0.19 -8.10 -2.03
CA ALA A 29 0.60 -8.51 -3.19
C ALA A 29 0.44 -10.02 -3.47
N GLU A 30 0.56 -10.86 -2.43
CA GLU A 30 0.35 -12.30 -2.53
C GLU A 30 -1.07 -12.64 -2.98
N GLY A 31 -2.07 -11.99 -2.36
CA GLY A 31 -3.48 -12.18 -2.71
C GLY A 31 -3.79 -11.77 -4.14
N LEU A 32 -3.18 -10.69 -4.65
CA LEU A 32 -3.31 -10.26 -6.04
C LEU A 32 -2.63 -11.27 -6.97
N SER A 33 -1.39 -11.66 -6.68
CA SER A 33 -0.63 -12.63 -7.50
C SER A 33 -1.37 -13.95 -7.66
N ALA A 34 -1.90 -14.52 -6.58
CA ALA A 34 -2.69 -15.75 -6.63
C ALA A 34 -3.96 -15.60 -7.49
N ARG A 35 -4.60 -14.42 -7.46
CA ARG A 35 -5.79 -14.13 -8.26
C ARG A 35 -5.51 -13.82 -9.72
N LEU A 36 -4.31 -13.34 -10.04
CA LEU A 36 -3.87 -13.17 -11.44
C LEU A 36 -3.51 -14.50 -12.10
N GLN A 37 -3.03 -15.47 -11.30
CA GLN A 37 -2.73 -16.83 -11.77
C GLN A 37 -3.99 -17.69 -11.97
N SER A 38 -5.12 -17.29 -11.39
CA SER A 38 -6.43 -17.89 -11.65
C SER A 38 -7.19 -17.02 -12.65
N ASP A 39 -8.01 -17.61 -13.54
CA ASP A 39 -8.72 -16.94 -14.65
C ASP A 39 -9.78 -15.88 -14.23
N SER A 40 -9.71 -15.36 -13.00
CA SER A 40 -10.63 -14.41 -12.38
C SER A 40 -10.12 -12.95 -12.41
N SER A 41 -9.44 -12.57 -13.49
CA SER A 41 -8.54 -11.40 -13.50
C SER A 41 -9.19 -10.02 -13.29
N PRO A 42 -10.36 -9.66 -13.87
CA PRO A 42 -10.78 -8.25 -13.84
C PRO A 42 -11.40 -7.85 -12.48
N ALA A 43 -12.38 -8.61 -11.98
CA ALA A 43 -13.06 -8.29 -10.72
C ALA A 43 -12.12 -8.39 -9.50
N ALA A 44 -11.16 -9.31 -9.55
CA ALA A 44 -10.12 -9.45 -8.52
C ALA A 44 -9.20 -8.23 -8.46
N VAL A 45 -8.77 -7.73 -9.63
CA VAL A 45 -7.93 -6.52 -9.73
C VAL A 45 -8.67 -5.31 -9.19
N GLY A 46 -9.94 -5.12 -9.58
CA GLY A 46 -10.77 -4.02 -9.05
C GLY A 46 -10.92 -4.07 -7.53
N THR A 47 -11.22 -5.26 -6.97
CA THR A 47 -11.29 -5.44 -5.51
C THR A 47 -9.96 -5.13 -4.83
N CYS A 48 -8.84 -5.49 -5.44
CA CYS A 48 -7.51 -5.20 -4.88
C CYS A 48 -7.21 -3.70 -4.92
N LEU A 49 -7.54 -3.01 -6.01
CA LEU A 49 -7.37 -1.57 -6.16
C LEU A 49 -8.21 -0.80 -5.14
N GLU A 50 -9.47 -1.18 -4.94
CA GLU A 50 -10.34 -0.56 -3.94
C GLU A 50 -9.81 -0.74 -2.51
N ARG A 51 -9.34 -1.96 -2.19
CA ARG A 51 -8.73 -2.25 -0.87
C ARG A 51 -7.44 -1.49 -0.67
N LEU A 52 -6.62 -1.39 -1.71
CA LEU A 52 -5.40 -0.61 -1.69
C LEU A 52 -5.76 0.85 -1.44
N LEU A 53 -6.63 1.47 -2.24
CA LEU A 53 -7.05 2.86 -2.06
C LEU A 53 -7.61 3.14 -0.65
N SER A 54 -8.47 2.24 -0.15
CA SER A 54 -9.15 2.41 1.15
C SER A 54 -8.21 2.28 2.35
N GLY A 55 -7.20 1.40 2.26
CA GLY A 55 -6.26 1.17 3.38
C GLY A 55 -4.94 1.91 3.25
N LEU A 56 -4.52 2.24 2.04
CA LEU A 56 -3.22 2.81 1.74
C LEU A 56 -3.10 4.20 2.36
N LEU A 57 -4.02 5.12 2.07
CA LEU A 57 -3.95 6.48 2.61
C LEU A 57 -3.85 6.50 4.15
N GLN A 58 -4.66 5.67 4.80
CA GLN A 58 -4.69 5.62 6.26
C GLN A 58 -3.46 4.91 6.85
N SER A 59 -2.87 3.97 6.11
CA SER A 59 -1.60 3.34 6.48
C SER A 59 -0.39 4.27 6.28
N LEU A 60 -0.37 5.05 5.20
CA LEU A 60 0.74 5.96 4.87
C LEU A 60 0.85 7.09 5.90
N VAL A 61 -0.27 7.73 6.27
CA VAL A 61 -0.30 8.76 7.33
C VAL A 61 0.19 8.22 8.66
N SER A 62 -0.23 7.00 9.02
CA SER A 62 0.22 6.38 10.29
C SER A 62 1.73 6.09 10.29
N ALA A 63 2.31 5.80 9.13
CA ALA A 63 3.75 5.58 8.98
C ALA A 63 4.55 6.88 9.04
N GLU A 64 4.03 7.95 8.44
CA GLU A 64 4.58 9.31 8.57
C GLU A 64 4.61 9.76 10.03
N ASP A 65 3.50 9.60 10.75
CA ASP A 65 3.42 9.89 12.19
C ASP A 65 4.46 9.07 12.98
N ALA A 66 4.64 7.80 12.63
CA ALA A 66 5.60 6.91 13.30
C ALA A 66 7.06 7.31 13.06
N VAL A 67 7.39 7.83 11.87
CA VAL A 67 8.73 8.35 11.52
C VAL A 67 8.97 9.71 12.17
N GLN A 68 7.97 10.59 12.14
CA GLN A 68 8.05 11.90 12.78
C GLN A 68 8.22 11.77 14.30
N ALA A 69 7.54 10.80 14.95
CA ALA A 69 7.69 10.52 16.37
C ALA A 69 9.11 10.08 16.77
N GLN A 70 9.92 9.62 15.83
CA GLN A 70 11.34 9.27 16.03
C GLN A 70 12.27 10.47 15.83
N GLY A 71 11.73 11.65 15.49
CA GLY A 71 12.51 12.84 15.18
C GLY A 71 13.21 12.79 13.82
N LEU A 72 12.80 11.87 12.95
CA LEU A 72 13.34 11.73 11.60
C LEU A 72 12.59 12.64 10.61
N PRO A 73 13.26 13.18 9.58
CA PRO A 73 12.62 13.96 8.54
C PRO A 73 11.62 13.10 7.75
N VAL A 74 10.46 13.66 7.46
CA VAL A 74 9.31 12.94 6.88
C VAL A 74 9.00 13.42 5.45
N GLU A 75 9.64 14.48 4.98
CA GLU A 75 9.31 15.15 3.72
C GLU A 75 9.52 14.23 2.51
N ALA A 76 10.65 13.53 2.46
CA ALA A 76 10.95 12.57 1.39
C ALA A 76 10.00 11.37 1.42
N LEU A 77 9.56 10.96 2.62
CA LEU A 77 8.60 9.89 2.82
C LEU A 77 7.21 10.29 2.32
N VAL A 78 6.75 11.49 2.68
CA VAL A 78 5.47 12.07 2.21
C VAL A 78 5.47 12.21 0.69
N GLU A 79 6.57 12.64 0.09
CA GLU A 79 6.68 12.76 -1.37
C GLU A 79 6.57 11.39 -2.07
N GLU A 80 7.21 10.37 -1.52
CA GLU A 80 7.09 8.98 -1.99
C GLU A 80 5.64 8.47 -1.87
N HIS A 81 5.02 8.69 -0.73
CA HIS A 81 3.64 8.31 -0.45
C HIS A 81 2.64 8.99 -1.40
N ASN A 82 2.83 10.29 -1.66
CA ASN A 82 2.01 11.03 -2.62
C ASN A 82 2.15 10.48 -4.03
N ARG A 83 3.36 10.14 -4.46
CA ARG A 83 3.61 9.52 -5.77
C ARG A 83 2.90 8.17 -5.88
N LEU A 84 3.02 7.34 -4.85
CA LEU A 84 2.34 6.05 -4.78
C LEU A 84 0.81 6.21 -4.88
N CYS A 85 0.23 7.18 -4.17
CA CYS A 85 -1.20 7.45 -4.26
C CYS A 85 -1.63 7.84 -5.69
N LEU A 86 -0.85 8.67 -6.38
CA LEU A 86 -1.13 9.05 -7.77
C LEU A 86 -1.04 7.85 -8.72
N GLU A 87 -0.05 6.98 -8.55
CA GLU A 87 0.11 5.76 -9.36
C GLU A 87 -1.06 4.79 -9.16
N VAL A 88 -1.48 4.56 -7.92
CA VAL A 88 -2.67 3.73 -7.62
C VAL A 88 -3.95 4.32 -8.22
N LEU A 89 -4.14 5.63 -8.13
CA LEU A 89 -5.29 6.32 -8.73
C LEU A 89 -5.30 6.17 -10.26
N GLU A 90 -4.15 6.26 -10.91
CA GLU A 90 -4.07 6.08 -12.36
C GLU A 90 -4.36 4.64 -12.78
N LEU A 91 -3.85 3.65 -12.04
CA LEU A 91 -4.17 2.23 -12.28
C LEU A 91 -5.67 1.96 -12.10
N LEU A 92 -6.30 2.57 -11.08
CA LEU A 92 -7.75 2.48 -10.87
C LEU A 92 -8.53 3.05 -12.06
N ARG A 93 -8.20 4.27 -12.50
CA ARG A 93 -8.87 4.91 -13.65
C ARG A 93 -8.71 4.10 -14.93
N ARG A 94 -7.54 3.49 -15.13
CA ARG A 94 -7.30 2.61 -16.29
C ARG A 94 -8.10 1.32 -16.18
N HIS A 95 -8.18 0.72 -15.00
CA HIS A 95 -9.00 -0.46 -14.76
C HIS A 95 -10.49 -0.20 -15.00
N GLU A 96 -11.03 0.93 -14.53
CA GLU A 96 -12.42 1.35 -14.76
C GLU A 96 -12.75 1.51 -16.26
N ARG A 97 -11.74 1.83 -17.09
CA ARG A 97 -11.86 1.89 -18.56
C ARG A 97 -11.70 0.52 -19.24
N GLY A 98 -11.57 -0.56 -18.46
CA GLY A 98 -11.42 -1.93 -18.95
C GLY A 98 -9.98 -2.35 -19.22
N ALA A 99 -8.97 -1.58 -18.80
CA ALA A 99 -7.58 -1.97 -18.98
C ALA A 99 -7.16 -3.10 -18.01
N HIS A 100 -6.30 -4.00 -18.51
CA HIS A 100 -5.68 -5.05 -17.71
C HIS A 100 -4.44 -4.49 -16.97
N VAL A 101 -4.65 -4.01 -15.75
CA VAL A 101 -3.59 -3.38 -14.94
C VAL A 101 -3.01 -4.27 -13.84
N GLY A 102 -3.37 -5.56 -13.84
CA GLY A 102 -3.05 -6.47 -12.74
C GLY A 102 -1.56 -6.66 -12.48
N LEU A 103 -0.76 -6.85 -13.54
CA LEU A 103 0.70 -7.00 -13.42
C LEU A 103 1.37 -5.70 -12.97
N GLU A 104 0.95 -4.56 -13.53
CA GLU A 104 1.46 -3.25 -13.14
C GLU A 104 1.17 -2.93 -11.66
N LEU A 105 -0.02 -3.30 -11.18
CA LEU A 105 -0.37 -3.19 -9.77
C LEU A 105 0.47 -4.09 -8.87
N LEU A 106 0.80 -5.30 -9.34
CA LEU A 106 1.65 -6.23 -8.59
C LEU A 106 3.09 -5.71 -8.49
N ASP A 107 3.64 -5.18 -9.59
CA ASP A 107 4.97 -4.57 -9.61
C ASP A 107 5.05 -3.36 -8.68
N LEU A 108 4.01 -2.51 -8.67
CA LEU A 108 3.90 -1.39 -7.74
C LEU A 108 3.96 -1.85 -6.28
N LEU A 109 3.18 -2.87 -5.92
CA LEU A 109 3.14 -3.41 -4.56
C LEU A 109 4.50 -4.00 -4.14
N HIS A 110 5.19 -4.70 -5.05
CA HIS A 110 6.53 -5.21 -4.78
C HIS A 110 7.57 -4.09 -4.63
N GLY A 111 7.47 -3.02 -5.43
CA GLY A 111 8.31 -1.82 -5.28
C GLY A 111 8.18 -1.20 -3.88
N CYS A 112 6.95 -1.08 -3.37
CA CYS A 112 6.68 -0.57 -2.02
C CYS A 112 7.30 -1.45 -0.92
N LEU A 113 7.33 -2.77 -1.11
CA LEU A 113 7.98 -3.70 -0.17
C LEU A 113 9.51 -3.58 -0.24
N GLY A 114 10.08 -3.29 -1.41
CA GLY A 114 11.53 -3.12 -1.60
C GLY A 114 12.09 -1.86 -0.92
N SER A 115 11.31 -0.80 -0.78
CA SER A 115 11.74 0.49 -0.20
C SER A 115 12.03 0.47 1.30
N ARG A 116 11.93 -0.69 1.97
CA ARG A 116 12.19 -0.87 3.42
C ARG A 116 13.60 -0.47 3.85
N ASP A 117 14.56 -0.44 2.92
CA ASP A 117 15.95 -0.02 3.16
C ASP A 117 16.11 1.47 3.54
N LEU A 118 15.07 2.29 3.38
CA LEU A 118 15.10 3.70 3.80
C LEU A 118 14.82 3.89 5.30
N TYR A 119 14.20 2.93 5.97
CA TYR A 119 13.79 3.07 7.38
C TYR A 119 14.75 2.41 8.39
N THR A 120 15.66 1.54 7.93
CA THR A 120 16.58 0.76 8.78
C THR A 120 18.01 1.28 8.79
N ARG A 121 18.32 2.33 8.01
CA ARG A 121 19.67 2.90 7.91
C ARG A 121 19.93 4.06 8.87
N HIS A 122 19.48 4.01 10.13
CA HIS A 122 19.97 4.93 11.17
C HIS A 122 19.98 4.28 12.55
#